data_AF-A0A6I2JXK7-F1
#
_entry.id   AF-A0A6I2JXK7-F1
#
_cell.length_a   1.000
_cell.length_b   1.000
_cell.length_c   1.000
_cell.angle_alpha   90.00
_cell.angle_beta   90.00
_cell.angle_gamma   90.00
#
_symmetry.space_group_name_H-M   'P 1'
#
loop_
_entity.id
_entity.type
_entity.pdbx_description
1 polymer ?
#
loop_
_entity_poly.entity_id
_entity_poly.type
_entity_poly.pdbx_seq_one_letter_code
_entity_poly.pdbx_strand_id
1 'polypeptide(L)'
;MTLRNVPLIKAVSELLKLILNMAETGRELRMKYLIAIVMMLLSQTPALANSAYENLAFALRQQKITDDLRHKCDIPTSVSDEQLRTHFLDSTHDNSAVLSAVKALTENNQQRYQTFLSQVKCPD
;
A
#
# COMPACT_ATOMS: atom_id res chain seq x y z
N MET A 1 -46.33 35.34 47.82
CA MET A 1 -46.45 34.57 46.56
C MET A 1 -45.62 35.31 45.52
N THR A 2 -44.56 34.66 45.01
CA THR A 2 -43.98 34.75 43.63
C THR A 2 -44.04 36.10 42.87
N LEU A 3 -42.97 36.64 42.27
CA LEU A 3 -41.93 35.98 41.48
C LEU A 3 -40.56 36.70 41.53
N ARG A 4 -39.53 35.85 41.61
CA ARG A 4 -38.10 36.12 41.44
C ARG A 4 -37.83 36.67 40.03
N ASN A 5 -37.27 37.88 39.90
CA ASN A 5 -36.81 38.37 38.58
C ASN A 5 -35.44 39.07 38.59
N VAL A 6 -34.64 38.90 39.64
CA VAL A 6 -33.25 39.40 39.73
C VAL A 6 -32.18 38.50 39.07
N PRO A 7 -32.31 37.16 38.95
CA PRO A 7 -31.19 36.33 38.47
C PRO A 7 -31.01 36.33 36.94
N LEU A 8 -32.05 36.68 36.17
CA LEU A 8 -32.01 36.57 34.71
C LEU A 8 -31.12 37.65 34.07
N ILE A 9 -31.21 38.90 34.55
CA ILE A 9 -30.43 40.03 34.02
C ILE A 9 -28.94 39.84 34.33
N LYS A 10 -28.62 39.30 35.50
CA LYS A 10 -27.24 39.00 35.91
C LYS A 10 -26.65 37.83 35.13
N ALA A 11 -27.44 36.80 34.83
CA ALA A 11 -27.03 35.69 33.98
C ALA A 11 -26.75 36.13 32.54
N VAL A 12 -27.59 37.02 31.98
CA VAL A 12 -27.40 37.53 30.61
C VAL A 12 -26.14 38.39 30.48
N SER A 13 -25.84 39.23 31.49
CA SER A 13 -24.61 40.05 31.48
C SER A 13 -23.34 39.20 31.59
N GLU A 14 -23.33 38.16 32.42
CA GLU A 14 -22.20 37.23 32.53
C GLU A 14 -22.05 36.35 31.28
N LEU A 15 -23.15 35.93 30.65
CA LEU A 15 -23.11 35.23 29.36
C LEU A 15 -22.57 36.13 28.24
N LEU A 16 -22.94 37.40 28.22
CA LEU A 16 -22.44 38.34 27.21
C LEU A 16 -20.93 38.62 27.39
N LYS A 17 -20.45 38.72 28.63
CA LYS A 17 -19.01 38.80 28.95
C LYS A 17 -18.26 37.54 28.55
N LEU A 18 -18.83 36.35 28.78
CA LEU A 18 -18.25 35.08 28.32
C LEU A 18 -18.15 35.02 26.79
N ILE A 19 -19.19 35.44 26.05
CA ILE A 19 -19.18 35.42 24.59
C ILE A 19 -18.16 36.41 24.01
N LEU A 20 -18.07 37.63 24.58
CA LEU A 20 -17.08 38.63 24.19
C LEU A 20 -15.64 38.17 24.52
N ASN A 21 -15.43 37.54 25.69
CA ASN A 21 -14.13 36.99 26.07
C ASN A 21 -13.71 35.82 25.15
N MET A 22 -14.66 35.00 24.70
CA MET A 22 -14.41 33.91 23.74
C MET A 22 -14.09 34.43 22.32
N ALA A 23 -14.65 35.59 21.92
CA ALA A 23 -14.32 36.25 20.66
C ALA A 23 -12.93 36.89 20.66
N GLU A 24 -12.50 37.41 21.81
CA GLU A 24 -11.18 38.04 21.98
C GLU A 24 -10.06 36.99 22.15
N THR A 25 -10.33 35.91 22.87
CA THR A 25 -9.40 34.78 23.05
C THR A 25 -9.28 33.90 21.79
N GLY A 26 -10.29 33.93 20.90
CA GLY A 26 -10.33 33.10 19.70
C GLY A 26 -9.25 33.40 18.65
N ARG A 27 -8.69 34.63 18.61
CA ARG A 27 -7.63 34.99 17.64
C ARG A 27 -6.27 34.39 18.00
N GLU A 28 -5.89 34.45 19.28
CA GLU A 28 -4.64 33.86 19.80
C GLU A 28 -4.71 32.32 19.86
N LEU A 29 -5.88 31.77 20.20
CA LEU A 29 -6.11 30.33 20.28
C LEU A 29 -6.13 29.68 18.89
N ARG A 30 -6.70 30.34 17.88
CA ARG A 30 -6.65 29.88 16.48
C ARG A 30 -5.22 29.78 15.96
N MET A 31 -4.36 30.75 16.25
CA MET A 31 -2.96 30.71 15.81
C MET A 31 -2.18 29.57 16.48
N LYS A 32 -2.35 29.35 17.79
CA LYS A 32 -1.71 28.26 18.54
C LYS A 32 -2.20 26.87 18.12
N TYR A 33 -3.51 26.72 17.89
CA TYR A 33 -4.07 25.44 17.44
C TYR A 33 -3.72 25.13 15.99
N LEU A 34 -3.65 26.14 15.10
CA LEU A 34 -3.17 25.95 13.74
C LEU A 34 -1.70 25.46 13.73
N ILE A 35 -0.85 26.03 14.58
CA ILE A 35 0.55 25.57 14.73
C ILE A 35 0.60 24.14 15.29
N ALA A 36 -0.22 23.81 16.29
CA ALA A 36 -0.29 22.45 16.85
C ALA A 36 -0.79 21.40 15.85
N ILE A 37 -1.77 21.75 15.01
CA ILE A 37 -2.30 20.88 13.96
C ILE A 37 -1.25 20.66 12.87
N VAL A 38 -0.53 21.71 12.46
CA VAL A 38 0.59 21.59 11.50
C VAL A 38 1.73 20.72 12.06
N MET A 39 2.05 20.83 13.35
CA MET A 39 3.04 19.96 14.00
C MET A 39 2.60 18.48 14.05
N MET A 40 1.31 18.20 14.28
CA MET A 40 0.78 16.82 14.23
C MET A 40 0.81 16.24 12.81
N LEU A 41 0.51 17.04 11.78
CA LEU A 41 0.53 16.59 10.38
C LEU A 41 1.95 16.24 9.89
N LEU A 42 2.99 16.89 10.43
CA LEU A 42 4.41 16.60 10.15
C LEU A 42 4.93 15.32 10.84
N SER A 43 4.16 14.76 11.78
CA SER A 43 4.52 13.52 12.50
C SER A 43 4.02 12.25 11.82
N GLN A 44 3.44 12.36 10.62
CA GLN A 44 3.16 11.22 9.75
C GLN A 44 4.49 10.66 9.26
N THR A 45 5.10 9.80 10.08
CA THR A 45 6.13 8.89 9.62
C THR A 45 5.51 8.09 8.47
N PRO A 46 6.09 8.08 7.26
CA PRO A 46 5.72 7.09 6.29
C PRO A 46 6.14 5.74 6.88
N ALA A 47 5.21 5.08 7.58
CA ALA A 47 5.32 3.66 7.86
C ALA A 47 5.35 2.99 6.48
N LEU A 48 6.57 2.63 6.08
CA LEU A 48 6.92 2.24 4.73
C LEU A 48 5.97 1.16 4.23
N ALA A 49 5.24 1.50 3.17
CA ALA A 49 4.46 0.61 2.33
C ALA A 49 5.37 -0.34 1.53
N ASN A 50 6.29 -1.04 2.21
CA ASN A 50 7.23 -1.97 1.60
C ASN A 50 6.48 -3.14 0.94
N SER A 51 5.31 -3.51 1.47
CA SER A 51 4.51 -4.62 0.95
C SER A 51 3.79 -4.32 -0.36
N ALA A 52 3.33 -3.09 -0.61
CA ALA A 52 2.59 -2.78 -1.85
C ALA A 52 3.51 -2.79 -3.08
N TYR A 53 4.73 -2.28 -2.94
CA TYR A 53 5.73 -2.29 -4.00
C TYR A 53 6.33 -3.68 -4.20
N GLU A 54 6.57 -4.43 -3.11
CA GLU A 54 7.00 -5.83 -3.19
C GLU A 54 5.94 -6.73 -3.84
N ASN A 55 4.65 -6.51 -3.56
CA ASN A 55 3.55 -7.24 -4.20
C ASN A 55 3.45 -6.97 -5.70
N LEU A 56 3.60 -5.71 -6.12
CA LEU A 56 3.64 -5.32 -7.53
C LEU A 56 4.85 -5.95 -8.24
N ALA A 57 6.03 -5.84 -7.64
CA ALA A 57 7.25 -6.42 -8.20
C ALA A 57 7.19 -7.95 -8.24
N PHE A 58 6.54 -8.59 -7.26
CA PHE A 58 6.28 -10.03 -7.26
C PHE A 58 5.33 -10.43 -8.39
N ALA A 59 4.19 -9.74 -8.53
CA ALA A 59 3.22 -10.01 -9.58
C ALA A 59 3.81 -9.81 -10.99
N LEU A 60 4.60 -8.74 -11.20
CA LEU A 60 5.27 -8.48 -12.48
C LEU A 60 6.31 -9.55 -12.83
N ARG A 61 7.10 -10.00 -11.85
CA ARG A 61 8.06 -11.11 -12.06
C ARG A 61 7.34 -12.41 -12.40
N GLN A 62 6.21 -12.66 -11.74
CA GLN A 62 5.40 -13.85 -11.97
C GLN A 62 4.74 -13.84 -13.35
N GLN A 63 4.21 -12.70 -13.78
CA GLN A 63 3.71 -12.54 -15.14
C GLN A 63 4.84 -12.75 -16.17
N LYS A 64 5.98 -12.10 -15.94
CA LYS A 64 7.13 -12.17 -16.85
C LYS A 64 7.59 -13.61 -17.10
N ILE A 65 7.77 -14.41 -16.04
CA ILE A 65 8.23 -15.79 -16.23
C ILE A 65 7.17 -16.64 -16.91
N THR A 66 5.88 -16.45 -16.59
CA THR A 66 4.78 -17.16 -17.24
C THR A 66 4.73 -16.86 -18.74
N ASP A 67 4.84 -15.59 -19.13
CA ASP A 67 4.84 -15.17 -20.54
C ASP A 67 6.08 -15.70 -21.28
N ASP A 68 7.26 -15.59 -20.67
CA ASP A 68 8.52 -16.06 -21.25
C ASP A 68 8.52 -17.59 -21.43
N LEU A 69 7.97 -18.35 -20.47
CA LEU A 69 7.77 -19.81 -20.57
C LEU A 69 6.75 -20.17 -21.65
N ARG A 70 5.62 -19.45 -21.70
CA ARG A 70 4.59 -19.66 -22.73
C ARG A 70 5.19 -19.48 -24.12
N HIS A 71 5.96 -18.41 -24.33
CA HIS A 71 6.60 -18.15 -25.62
C HIS A 71 7.67 -19.21 -25.96
N LYS A 72 8.51 -19.59 -25.00
CA LYS A 72 9.56 -20.59 -25.21
C LYS A 72 9.00 -21.96 -25.59
N CYS A 73 7.89 -22.35 -24.98
CA CYS A 73 7.31 -23.68 -25.14
C CYS A 73 6.09 -23.71 -26.06
N ASP A 74 5.84 -22.62 -26.78
CA ASP A 74 4.70 -22.46 -27.71
C ASP A 74 3.36 -22.91 -27.10
N ILE A 75 3.16 -22.59 -25.81
CA ILE A 75 1.97 -23.04 -25.09
C ILE A 75 0.78 -22.20 -25.57
N PRO A 76 -0.33 -22.83 -26.01
CA PRO A 76 -1.47 -22.10 -26.52
C PRO A 76 -2.11 -21.23 -25.43
N THR A 77 -2.68 -20.11 -25.85
CA THR A 77 -3.39 -19.17 -24.96
C THR A 77 -4.65 -19.77 -24.33
N SER A 78 -5.08 -20.95 -24.78
CA SER A 78 -6.16 -21.72 -24.16
C SER A 78 -5.76 -22.32 -22.81
N VAL A 79 -4.46 -22.53 -22.56
CA VAL A 79 -3.94 -22.94 -21.25
C VAL A 79 -3.87 -21.71 -20.38
N SER A 80 -4.50 -21.72 -19.21
CA SER A 80 -4.43 -20.60 -18.27
C SER A 80 -3.05 -20.48 -17.61
N ASP A 81 -2.69 -19.29 -17.13
CA ASP A 81 -1.40 -19.03 -16.46
C ASP A 81 -1.20 -19.90 -15.22
N GLU A 82 -2.29 -20.18 -14.50
CA GLU A 82 -2.28 -21.06 -13.35
C GLU A 82 -1.98 -22.50 -13.77
N GLN A 83 -2.65 -23.01 -14.82
CA GLN A 83 -2.37 -24.34 -15.37
C GLN A 83 -0.95 -24.47 -15.90
N LEU A 84 -0.43 -23.44 -16.56
CA LEU A 84 0.95 -23.39 -17.04
C LEU A 84 1.91 -23.52 -15.86
N ARG A 85 1.74 -22.68 -14.82
CA ARG A 85 2.57 -22.75 -13.62
C ARG A 85 2.49 -24.09 -12.93
N THR A 86 1.29 -24.65 -12.77
CA THR A 86 1.12 -25.99 -12.22
C THR A 86 1.88 -26.99 -13.09
N HIS A 87 1.76 -26.98 -14.42
CA HIS A 87 2.51 -27.90 -15.28
C HIS A 87 4.05 -27.82 -15.11
N PHE A 88 4.61 -26.62 -14.91
CA PHE A 88 6.05 -26.44 -14.68
C PHE A 88 6.50 -26.70 -13.22
N LEU A 89 5.58 -26.75 -12.26
CA LEU A 89 5.85 -26.93 -10.83
C LEU A 89 5.47 -28.33 -10.32
N ASP A 90 4.49 -28.96 -10.96
CA ASP A 90 3.85 -30.23 -10.58
C ASP A 90 4.54 -31.43 -11.23
N SER A 91 5.39 -31.20 -12.23
CA SER A 91 5.98 -32.31 -12.97
C SER A 91 7.07 -33.02 -12.19
N THR A 92 7.00 -34.34 -12.25
CA THR A 92 8.06 -35.36 -12.11
C THR A 92 9.32 -35.12 -12.97
N HIS A 93 9.42 -33.94 -13.60
CA HIS A 93 10.56 -33.43 -14.34
C HIS A 93 11.42 -32.53 -13.44
N ASP A 94 12.68 -32.35 -13.83
CA ASP A 94 13.63 -31.53 -13.10
C ASP A 94 13.26 -30.04 -13.23
N ASN A 95 12.46 -29.53 -12.29
CA ASN A 95 11.99 -28.14 -12.27
C ASN A 95 13.09 -27.16 -11.81
N SER A 96 14.32 -27.64 -11.57
CA SER A 96 15.44 -26.85 -11.06
C SER A 96 15.81 -25.67 -11.96
N ALA A 97 15.70 -25.81 -13.27
CA ALA A 97 15.95 -24.72 -14.22
C ALA A 97 14.90 -23.59 -14.10
N VAL A 98 13.62 -23.95 -13.98
CA VAL A 98 12.52 -22.98 -13.77
C VAL A 98 12.70 -22.26 -12.43
N LEU A 99 12.96 -23.01 -11.35
CA LEU A 99 13.19 -22.43 -10.03
C LEU A 99 14.44 -21.53 -10.00
N SER A 100 15.49 -21.89 -10.71
CA SER A 100 16.70 -21.08 -10.84
C SER A 100 16.45 -19.80 -11.66
N ALA A 101 15.61 -19.85 -12.68
CA ALA A 101 15.16 -18.68 -13.43
C ALA A 101 14.33 -17.74 -12.55
N VAL A 102 13.36 -18.26 -11.78
CA VAL A 102 12.58 -17.47 -10.80
C VAL A 102 13.50 -16.79 -9.78
N LYS A 103 14.49 -17.53 -9.25
CA LYS A 103 15.47 -16.99 -8.30
C LYS A 103 16.26 -15.86 -8.93
N ALA A 104 16.77 -16.04 -10.15
CA ALA A 104 17.51 -15.00 -10.85
C ALA A 104 16.66 -13.75 -11.15
N LEU A 105 15.36 -13.89 -11.46
CA LEU A 105 14.42 -12.76 -11.59
C LEU A 105 14.23 -12.02 -10.27
N THR A 106 14.16 -12.75 -9.16
CA THR A 106 14.02 -12.17 -7.82
C THR A 106 15.28 -11.38 -7.44
N GLU A 107 16.46 -11.88 -7.81
CA GLU A 107 17.77 -11.23 -7.64
C GLU A 107 18.03 -10.11 -8.66
N ASN A 108 17.08 -9.79 -9.55
CA ASN A 108 17.24 -8.83 -10.65
C ASN A 108 18.45 -9.14 -11.56
N ASN A 109 18.82 -10.42 -11.69
CA ASN A 109 19.94 -10.89 -12.50
C ASN A 109 19.45 -11.41 -13.86
N GLN A 110 19.28 -10.49 -14.81
CA GLN A 110 18.73 -10.80 -16.13
C GLN A 110 19.62 -11.78 -16.95
N GLN A 111 20.94 -11.74 -16.79
CA GLN A 111 21.84 -12.67 -17.49
C GLN A 111 21.62 -14.10 -17.02
N ARG A 112 21.66 -14.33 -15.69
CA ARG A 112 21.38 -15.66 -15.13
C ARG A 112 19.97 -16.12 -15.45
N TYR A 113 19.01 -15.20 -15.41
CA TYR A 113 17.64 -15.51 -15.80
C TYR A 113 17.56 -16.12 -17.20
N GLN A 114 18.15 -15.46 -18.21
CA GLN A 114 18.12 -15.96 -19.58
C GLN A 114 18.85 -17.30 -19.74
N THR A 115 19.98 -17.47 -19.04
CA THR A 115 20.72 -18.73 -19.02
C THR A 115 19.87 -19.87 -18.46
N PHE A 116 19.18 -19.68 -17.34
CA PHE A 116 18.33 -20.72 -16.77
C PHE A 116 17.05 -20.93 -17.59
N LEU A 117 16.45 -19.86 -18.10
CA LEU A 117 15.27 -19.93 -18.97
C LEU A 117 15.56 -20.75 -20.23
N SER A 118 16.73 -20.60 -20.85
CA SER A 118 17.11 -21.41 -22.02
C SER A 118 17.21 -22.91 -21.73
N GLN A 119 17.57 -23.28 -20.49
CA GLN A 119 17.73 -24.66 -20.03
C GLN A 119 16.41 -25.30 -19.59
N VAL A 120 15.33 -24.52 -19.48
CA VAL A 120 14.00 -25.05 -19.18
C VAL A 120 13.58 -26.02 -20.29
N LYS A 121 13.21 -27.23 -19.88
CA LYS A 121 12.57 -28.22 -20.75
C LYS A 121 11.08 -27.93 -20.80
N CYS A 122 10.53 -27.95 -22.00
CA CYS A 122 9.11 -27.75 -22.20
C CYS A 122 8.37 -29.06 -21.86
N PRO A 123 7.26 -28.99 -21.12
CA PRO A 123 6.39 -30.14 -20.93
C PRO A 123 5.79 -30.57 -22.27
N ASP A 124 5.61 -31.87 -22.46
CA ASP A 124 4.92 -32.46 -23.62
C ASP A 124 3.42 -32.14 -23.65
#